data_AF-A0A5A7RR51-F1
#
_entry.id   AF-A0A5A7RR51-F1
#
_cell.length_a   1.000
_cell.length_b   1.000
_cell.length_c   1.000
_cell.angle_alpha   90.00
_cell.angle_beta   90.00
_cell.angle_gamma   90.00
#
_symmetry.space_group_name_H-M   'P 1'
#
loop_
_entity.id
_entity.type
_entity.pdbx_description
1 polymer ?
#
loop_
_entity_poly.entity_id
_entity_poly.type
_entity_poly.pdbx_seq_one_letter_code
_entity_poly.pdbx_strand_id
1 'polypeptide(L)'
;MKIKISQQEMHYMAIAEGLTRAPIIDCIERDNRITFIVAKGKLGKAVGKEANNIKKLEKFFRKEVRFVEYDDDKKQFIINLFKPFKVDRVVVDEEKNKVSVVVNERDKGKAIGKEGRNIKILREIAKRQHGIEELKVL
;
A
#
# COMPACT_ATOMS: atom_id res chain seq x y z
N MET A 1 4.82 -13.13 12.32
CA MET A 1 4.95 -11.90 13.15
C MET A 1 3.55 -11.38 13.49
N LYS A 2 3.27 -11.00 14.74
CA LYS A 2 2.05 -10.24 15.06
C LYS A 2 2.31 -8.77 14.71
N ILE A 3 1.61 -8.24 13.72
CA ILE A 3 1.64 -6.81 13.40
C ILE A 3 1.07 -6.06 14.62
N LYS A 4 1.86 -5.14 15.18
CA LYS A 4 1.39 -4.27 16.27
C LYS A 4 0.64 -3.10 15.64
N ILE A 5 -0.69 -3.11 15.78
CA ILE A 5 -1.56 -2.04 15.34
C ILE A 5 -1.76 -1.07 16.52
N SER A 6 -1.45 0.21 16.30
CA SER A 6 -1.66 1.28 17.29
C SER A 6 -3.16 1.59 17.47
N GLN A 7 -3.53 2.27 18.56
CA GLN A 7 -4.92 2.69 18.78
C GLN A 7 -5.44 3.59 17.65
N GLN A 8 -4.58 4.45 17.12
CA GLN A 8 -4.92 5.34 16.00
C GLN A 8 -5.14 4.54 14.70
N GLU A 9 -4.28 3.58 14.39
CA GLU A 9 -4.46 2.71 13.23
C GLU A 9 -5.75 1.86 13.36
N MET A 10 -6.05 1.33 14.56
CA MET A 10 -7.31 0.61 14.81
C MET A 10 -8.53 1.50 14.57
N HIS A 11 -8.49 2.77 15.02
CA HIS A 11 -9.56 3.73 14.78
C HIS A 11 -9.74 4.03 13.28
N TYR A 12 -8.65 4.22 12.54
CA TYR A 12 -8.70 4.43 11.09
C TYR A 12 -9.28 3.24 10.35
N MET A 13 -8.87 2.02 10.72
CA MET A 13 -9.40 0.79 10.13
C MET A 13 -10.89 0.66 10.38
N ALA A 14 -11.36 0.84 11.62
CA ALA A 14 -12.78 0.72 11.96
C ALA A 14 -13.67 1.70 11.18
N ILE A 15 -13.23 2.96 11.03
CA ILE A 15 -13.95 3.95 10.23
C ILE A 15 -13.96 3.58 8.75
N ALA A 16 -12.82 3.16 8.20
CA ALA A 16 -12.72 2.74 6.81
C ALA A 16 -13.61 1.52 6.52
N GLU A 17 -13.64 0.53 7.41
CA GLU A 17 -14.52 -0.63 7.29
C GLU A 17 -16.00 -0.23 7.37
N GLY A 18 -16.37 0.64 8.30
CA GLY A 18 -17.75 1.13 8.43
C GLY A 18 -18.24 1.86 7.19
N LEU A 19 -17.41 2.72 6.60
CA LEU A 19 -17.75 3.52 5.42
C LEU A 19 -17.73 2.71 4.12
N THR A 20 -16.72 1.85 3.94
CA THR A 20 -16.51 1.11 2.67
C THR A 20 -17.21 -0.24 2.65
N ARG A 21 -17.51 -0.80 3.82
CA ARG A 21 -17.94 -2.19 4.02
C ARG A 21 -16.94 -3.22 3.45
N ALA A 22 -15.70 -2.82 3.18
CA ALA A 22 -14.64 -3.70 2.71
C ALA A 22 -13.73 -4.08 3.90
N PRO A 23 -13.31 -5.35 4.03
CA PRO A 23 -12.39 -5.76 5.09
C PRO A 23 -11.03 -5.08 4.94
N ILE A 24 -10.57 -4.43 6.02
CA ILE A 24 -9.27 -3.75 6.08
C ILE A 24 -8.35 -4.58 6.97
N ILE A 25 -7.23 -5.03 6.40
CA ILE A 25 -6.26 -5.90 7.08
C ILE A 25 -5.31 -5.06 7.95
N ASP A 26 -4.89 -3.91 7.43
CA ASP A 26 -3.92 -3.05 8.09
C ASP A 26 -4.04 -1.62 7.55
N CYS A 27 -3.38 -0.67 8.22
CA CYS A 27 -3.16 0.65 7.66
C CYS A 27 -1.83 1.24 8.15
N ILE A 28 -1.27 2.13 7.34
CA ILE A 28 -0.09 2.92 7.72
C ILE A 28 -0.35 4.37 7.38
N GLU A 29 -0.17 5.25 8.36
CA GLU A 29 -0.20 6.70 8.16
C GLU A 29 1.22 7.27 8.13
N ARG A 30 1.60 7.92 7.03
CA ARG A 30 2.84 8.67 6.89
C ARG A 30 2.59 9.93 6.09
N ASP A 31 3.19 11.03 6.53
CA ASP A 31 3.21 12.31 5.81
C ASP A 31 1.83 12.75 5.27
N ASN A 32 0.83 12.84 6.13
CA ASN A 32 -0.54 13.24 5.77
C ASN A 32 -1.26 12.31 4.78
N ARG A 33 -0.79 11.06 4.63
CA ARG A 33 -1.42 10.03 3.79
C ARG A 33 -1.65 8.76 4.58
N ILE A 34 -2.86 8.23 4.53
CA ILE A 34 -3.21 6.92 5.08
C ILE A 34 -3.25 5.91 3.93
N THR A 35 -2.44 4.86 4.02
CA THR A 35 -2.48 3.71 3.10
C THR A 35 -3.13 2.53 3.80
N PHE A 36 -4.32 2.15 3.33
CA PHE A 36 -5.07 0.99 3.82
C PHE A 36 -4.73 -0.24 3.00
N ILE A 37 -4.51 -1.35 3.69
CA ILE A 37 -4.34 -2.68 3.09
C ILE A 37 -5.69 -3.38 3.14
N VAL A 38 -6.23 -3.69 1.97
CA VAL A 38 -7.57 -4.27 1.78
C VAL A 38 -7.44 -5.75 1.48
N ALA A 39 -8.35 -6.58 1.99
CA ALA A 39 -8.39 -7.98 1.63
C ALA A 39 -8.49 -8.23 0.11
N LYS A 40 -7.87 -9.33 -0.35
CA LYS A 40 -7.83 -9.73 -1.75
C LYS A 40 -9.23 -9.80 -2.36
N GLY A 41 -9.40 -9.23 -3.55
CA GLY A 41 -10.67 -9.15 -4.27
C GLY A 41 -11.67 -8.14 -3.71
N LYS A 42 -11.28 -7.31 -2.73
CA LYS A 42 -12.15 -6.30 -2.12
C LYS A 42 -11.75 -4.86 -2.46
N LEU A 43 -10.69 -4.65 -3.26
CA LEU A 43 -10.24 -3.32 -3.64
C LEU A 43 -11.34 -2.48 -4.32
N GLY A 44 -12.09 -3.06 -5.27
CA GLY A 44 -13.17 -2.36 -5.96
C GLY A 44 -14.28 -1.88 -5.00
N LYS A 45 -14.59 -2.69 -3.98
CA LYS A 45 -15.54 -2.32 -2.92
C LYS A 45 -14.98 -1.21 -2.03
N ALA A 46 -13.70 -1.31 -1.65
CA ALA A 46 -13.02 -0.31 -0.85
C ALA A 46 -12.98 1.05 -1.55
N VAL A 47 -12.63 1.09 -2.84
CA VAL A 47 -12.57 2.32 -3.65
C VAL A 47 -13.97 2.90 -3.92
N GLY A 48 -14.94 2.04 -4.23
CA GLY A 48 -16.31 2.44 -4.58
C GLY A 48 -16.43 3.06 -5.98
N LYS A 49 -17.67 3.26 -6.45
CA LYS A 49 -17.95 3.91 -7.74
C LYS A 49 -17.30 5.30 -7.77
N GLU A 50 -16.59 5.62 -8.85
CA GLU A 50 -15.95 6.93 -9.06
C GLU A 50 -15.08 7.41 -7.88
N ALA A 51 -14.43 6.45 -7.20
CA ALA A 51 -13.62 6.68 -6.01
C ALA A 51 -14.36 7.40 -4.86
N ASN A 52 -15.68 7.25 -4.77
CA ASN A 52 -16.50 7.94 -3.77
C ASN A 52 -16.06 7.65 -2.33
N ASN A 53 -15.63 6.42 -2.03
CA ASN A 53 -15.18 6.08 -0.68
C ASN A 53 -13.85 6.74 -0.33
N ILE A 54 -12.92 6.83 -1.29
CA ILE A 54 -11.66 7.57 -1.11
C ILE A 54 -11.99 9.02 -0.74
N LYS A 55 -12.80 9.71 -1.56
CA LYS A 55 -13.19 11.11 -1.33
C LYS A 55 -13.84 11.34 0.05
N LYS A 56 -14.71 10.43 0.48
CA LYS A 56 -15.35 10.48 1.80
C LYS A 56 -14.34 10.34 2.95
N LEU A 57 -13.43 9.38 2.84
CA LEU A 57 -12.40 9.14 3.85
C LEU A 57 -11.39 10.29 3.90
N GLU A 58 -11.00 10.84 2.74
CA GLU A 58 -10.13 12.02 2.68
C GLU A 58 -10.77 13.23 3.36
N LYS A 59 -12.06 13.48 3.11
CA LYS A 59 -12.83 14.54 3.78
C LYS A 59 -12.92 14.31 5.29
N PHE A 60 -13.13 13.06 5.72
CA PHE A 60 -13.27 12.71 7.12
C PHE A 60 -11.95 12.85 7.89
N PHE A 61 -10.87 12.26 7.37
CA PHE A 61 -9.56 12.28 8.02
C PHE A 61 -8.75 13.54 7.77
N ARG A 62 -9.13 14.34 6.76
CA ARG A 62 -8.36 15.48 6.25
C ARG A 62 -6.93 15.09 5.81
N LYS A 63 -6.80 13.88 5.26
CA LYS A 63 -5.55 13.25 4.81
C LYS A 63 -5.77 12.61 3.44
N GLU A 64 -4.71 12.46 2.65
CA GLU A 64 -4.77 11.67 1.42
C GLU A 64 -5.05 10.19 1.76
N VAL A 65 -5.86 9.51 0.95
CA VAL A 65 -6.22 8.11 1.20
C VAL A 65 -5.84 7.25 0.01
N ARG A 66 -5.15 6.14 0.30
CA ARG A 66 -4.76 5.13 -0.68
C ARG A 66 -5.22 3.75 -0.23
N PHE A 67 -5.74 2.97 -1.17
CA PHE A 67 -5.99 1.55 -0.96
C PHE A 67 -4.97 0.71 -1.73
N VAL A 68 -4.45 -0.33 -1.09
CA VAL A 68 -3.62 -1.37 -1.70
C VAL A 68 -4.27 -2.71 -1.41
N GLU A 69 -4.44 -3.52 -2.44
CA GLU A 69 -4.97 -4.87 -2.29
C GLU A 69 -3.86 -5.81 -1.81
N TYR A 70 -4.15 -6.53 -0.71
CA TYR A 70 -3.30 -7.60 -0.23
C TYR A 70 -3.30 -8.78 -1.20
N ASP A 71 -2.17 -9.47 -1.25
CA ASP A 71 -2.06 -10.76 -1.93
C ASP A 71 -1.05 -11.62 -1.16
N ASP A 72 -1.33 -12.90 -0.96
CA ASP A 72 -0.38 -13.82 -0.32
C ASP A 72 0.87 -14.04 -1.19
N ASP A 73 0.73 -13.94 -2.52
CA ASP A 73 1.87 -13.95 -3.42
C ASP A 73 2.64 -12.64 -3.34
N LYS A 74 3.88 -12.73 -2.84
CA LYS A 74 4.78 -11.59 -2.61
C LYS A 74 4.98 -10.75 -3.88
N LYS A 75 5.09 -11.39 -5.04
CA LYS A 75 5.29 -10.69 -6.32
C LYS A 75 4.05 -9.88 -6.70
N GLN A 76 2.87 -10.48 -6.60
CA GLN A 76 1.59 -9.84 -6.88
C GLN A 76 1.29 -8.71 -5.90
N PHE A 77 1.58 -8.90 -4.61
CA PHE A 77 1.44 -7.83 -3.62
C PHE A 77 2.33 -6.63 -3.95
N ILE A 78 3.58 -6.87 -4.35
CA ILE A 78 4.49 -5.79 -4.77
C ILE A 78 3.95 -5.08 -6.02
N ILE A 79 3.41 -5.79 -7.00
CA ILE A 79 2.75 -5.17 -8.15
C ILE A 79 1.58 -4.29 -7.70
N ASN A 80 0.73 -4.78 -6.80
CA ASN A 80 -0.38 -4.01 -6.24
C ASN A 80 0.09 -2.76 -5.49
N LEU A 81 1.18 -2.89 -4.73
CA LEU A 81 1.78 -1.82 -3.94
C LEU A 81 2.40 -0.72 -4.80
N PHE A 82 2.78 -1.00 -6.05
CA PHE A 82 3.31 0.01 -6.97
C PHE A 82 2.24 0.68 -7.85
N LYS A 83 0.98 0.21 -7.85
CA LYS A 83 -0.11 0.88 -8.59
C LYS A 83 -0.26 2.35 -8.17
N PRO A 84 -0.46 3.31 -9.09
CA PRO A 84 -0.79 3.11 -10.50
C PRO A 84 0.42 3.01 -11.45
N PHE A 85 1.66 2.96 -10.94
CA PHE A 85 2.85 2.90 -11.78
C PHE A 85 2.94 1.56 -12.50
N LYS A 86 3.39 1.59 -13.77
CA LYS A 86 3.59 0.38 -14.55
C LYS A 86 4.88 -0.32 -14.09
N VAL A 87 4.71 -1.49 -13.51
CA VAL A 87 5.81 -2.40 -13.15
C VAL A 87 6.08 -3.31 -14.34
N ASP A 88 7.30 -3.25 -14.88
CA ASP A 88 7.71 -4.08 -16.01
C ASP A 88 8.21 -5.45 -15.54
N ARG A 89 8.90 -5.50 -14.39
CA ARG A 89 9.39 -6.75 -13.82
C ARG A 89 9.53 -6.67 -12.30
N VAL A 90 9.27 -7.79 -11.63
CA VAL A 90 9.60 -7.98 -10.21
C VAL A 90 10.51 -9.20 -10.10
N VAL A 91 11.66 -9.03 -9.46
CA VAL A 91 12.63 -10.07 -9.16
C VAL A 91 12.69 -10.23 -7.64
N VAL A 92 12.45 -11.44 -7.16
CA VAL A 92 12.42 -11.77 -5.74
C VAL A 92 13.61 -12.67 -5.42
N ASP A 93 14.41 -12.28 -4.44
CA ASP A 93 15.47 -13.07 -3.83
C ASP A 93 14.95 -13.51 -2.45
N GLU A 94 14.47 -14.76 -2.39
CA GLU A 94 13.88 -15.35 -1.18
C GLU A 94 14.92 -15.57 -0.08
N GLU A 95 16.15 -15.93 -0.43
CA GLU A 95 17.22 -16.18 0.54
C GLU A 95 17.57 -14.92 1.33
N LYS A 96 17.56 -13.76 0.67
CA LYS A 96 17.92 -12.47 1.28
C LYS A 96 16.71 -11.60 1.65
N ASN A 97 15.49 -12.07 1.42
CA ASN A 97 14.25 -11.30 1.54
C ASN A 97 14.33 -9.95 0.80
N LYS A 98 14.89 -9.96 -0.42
CA LYS A 98 15.08 -8.76 -1.24
C LYS A 98 14.17 -8.79 -2.46
N VAL A 99 13.65 -7.64 -2.83
CA VAL A 99 12.84 -7.47 -4.03
C VAL A 99 13.38 -6.32 -4.87
N SER A 100 13.61 -6.59 -6.15
CA SER A 100 13.95 -5.59 -7.14
C SER A 100 12.78 -5.41 -8.10
N VAL A 101 12.34 -4.16 -8.26
CA VAL A 101 11.20 -3.79 -9.09
C VAL A 101 11.71 -2.93 -10.23
N VAL A 102 11.58 -3.43 -11.45
CA VAL A 102 11.83 -2.65 -12.67
C VAL A 102 10.53 -1.93 -13.00
N VAL A 103 10.59 -0.60 -13.05
CA VAL A 103 9.47 0.25 -13.44
C VAL A 103 9.82 0.99 -14.73
N ASN A 104 8.81 1.45 -15.45
CA ASN A 104 9.04 2.27 -16.62
C ASN A 104 9.88 3.51 -16.25
N GLU A 105 10.88 3.86 -17.07
CA GLU A 105 11.77 5.01 -16.80
C GLU A 105 11.00 6.31 -16.55
N ARG A 106 9.87 6.51 -17.23
CA ARG A 106 9.01 7.70 -17.06
C ARG A 106 8.34 7.76 -15.68
N ASP A 107 8.15 6.60 -15.05
CA ASP A 107 7.53 6.47 -13.73
C ASP A 107 8.54 6.29 -12.59
N LYS A 108 9.80 5.96 -12.89
CA LYS A 108 10.86 5.72 -11.88
C LYS A 108 10.99 6.87 -10.88
N GLY A 109 11.06 8.11 -11.38
CA GLY A 109 11.14 9.29 -10.52
C GLY A 109 9.91 9.45 -9.60
N LYS A 110 8.71 9.14 -10.12
CA LYS A 110 7.45 9.22 -9.35
C LYS A 110 7.33 8.09 -8.32
N ALA A 111 7.76 6.88 -8.69
CA ALA A 111 7.77 5.72 -7.81
C ALA A 111 8.71 5.91 -6.62
N ILE A 112 9.87 6.55 -6.83
CA ILE A 112 10.77 6.94 -5.75
C ILE A 112 10.19 8.11 -4.93
N GLY A 113 9.66 9.11 -5.63
CA GLY A 113 9.13 10.34 -5.04
C GLY A 113 10.24 11.31 -4.61
N LYS A 114 9.88 12.56 -4.33
CA LYS A 114 10.82 13.58 -3.83
C LYS A 114 11.51 13.07 -2.55
N GLU A 115 12.84 13.13 -2.52
CA GLU A 115 13.67 12.66 -1.40
C GLU A 115 13.45 11.18 -0.99
N GLY A 116 12.98 10.37 -1.95
CA GLY A 116 12.66 8.96 -1.72
C GLY A 116 11.46 8.73 -0.81
N ARG A 117 10.62 9.75 -0.57
CA ARG A 117 9.47 9.65 0.33
C ARG A 117 8.53 8.50 -0.03
N ASN A 118 8.26 8.29 -1.32
CA ASN A 118 7.35 7.24 -1.73
C ASN A 118 7.99 5.85 -1.52
N ILE A 119 9.23 5.64 -1.96
CA ILE A 119 9.91 4.34 -1.78
C ILE A 119 10.12 3.96 -0.31
N LYS A 120 10.28 4.94 0.60
CA LYS A 120 10.35 4.69 2.05
C LYS A 120 9.04 4.07 2.58
N ILE A 121 7.89 4.62 2.17
CA ILE A 121 6.58 4.08 2.57
C ILE A 121 6.34 2.70 1.94
N LEU A 122 6.70 2.50 0.67
CA LEU A 122 6.58 1.18 0.02
C LEU A 122 7.44 0.12 0.72
N ARG A 123 8.67 0.46 1.14
CA ARG A 123 9.54 -0.42 1.93
C ARG A 123 8.91 -0.79 3.27
N GLU A 124 8.35 0.19 3.97
CA GLU A 124 7.70 -0.05 5.25
C GLU A 124 6.53 -1.03 5.11
N ILE A 125 5.66 -0.82 4.12
CA ILE A 125 4.52 -1.71 3.85
C ILE A 125 5.01 -3.10 3.43
N ALA A 126 5.97 -3.19 2.51
CA ALA A 126 6.53 -4.45 2.03
C ALA A 126 7.15 -5.28 3.17
N LYS A 127 7.90 -4.62 4.07
CA LYS A 127 8.46 -5.24 5.26
C LYS A 127 7.37 -5.71 6.23
N ARG A 128 6.39 -4.84 6.52
CA ARG A 128 5.32 -5.12 7.49
C ARG A 128 4.42 -6.26 7.05
N GLN A 129 4.12 -6.37 5.74
CA GLN A 129 3.19 -7.38 5.20
C GLN A 129 3.87 -8.69 4.77
N HIS A 130 5.09 -8.65 4.22
CA HIS A 130 5.76 -9.83 3.64
C HIS A 130 7.19 -10.05 4.15
N GLY A 131 7.66 -9.30 5.15
CA GLY A 131 9.01 -9.46 5.70
C GLY A 131 10.13 -9.11 4.71
N ILE A 132 9.83 -8.29 3.69
CA ILE A 132 10.83 -7.86 2.71
C ILE A 132 11.80 -6.87 3.38
N GLU A 133 13.06 -7.27 3.53
CA GLU A 133 14.09 -6.46 4.20
C GLU A 133 14.68 -5.39 3.27
N GLU A 134 14.71 -5.64 1.96
CA GLU A 134 15.21 -4.67 0.98
C GLU A 134 14.31 -4.59 -0.25
N LEU A 135 13.82 -3.38 -0.56
CA LEU A 135 13.09 -3.09 -1.80
C LEU A 135 13.86 -2.08 -2.64
N LYS A 136 14.26 -2.47 -3.85
CA LYS A 136 14.98 -1.64 -4.81
C LYS A 136 14.12 -1.36 -6.04
N VAL A 137 14.20 -0.12 -6.53
CA VAL A 137 13.57 0.28 -7.79
C VAL A 137 14.67 0.45 -8.82
N LEU A 138 14.59 -0.31 -9.89
CA LEU A 138 15.52 -0.31 -11.02
C LEU A 138 14.94 0.47 -12.18
#